data_AF-A0A1M7Z359-F1
#
_entry.id   AF-A0A1M7Z359-F1
#
_cell.length_a   1.000
_cell.length_b   1.000
_cell.length_c   1.000
_cell.angle_alpha   90.00
_cell.angle_beta   90.00
_cell.angle_gamma   90.00
#
_symmetry.space_group_name_H-M   'P 1'
#
loop_
_entity.id
_entity.type
_entity.pdbx_description
1 polymer ?
#
loop_
_entity_poly.entity_id
_entity_poly.type
_entity_poly.pdbx_seq_one_letter_code
_entity_poly.pdbx_strand_id
1 'polypeptide(L)'
;MVSRISKINIAAATGGVITAGLMAWDAYRLWGNRDYDAAIGTSIMAAGTLLGTIGATFFETSATFLGLGPVGWFTLLVVGAGFAITYYCTDQPMEVWLKNGPFGKAPAEDGVYAYLSDSPEDAYIQLLNLFVNLKVECYAIDSSPLRADKKQLLKARHYSHYIYVHSNIAQLLNMSKQDLQIHTRFREVVEQTITSGSVAQSQSDRGRYTSRGQEAAPYYVKPVKLKPIIPAEELVVAEGRLYFFRATLPLSKPVPAGADTIRYRNNIQALIQIRGGEMIFPQPPLDQVEKAEENLKAGKISLDQASFEAGQPTGFFESLFDAPKTHPENYYWADSRDQN
;
A
#
# COMPACT_ATOMS: atom_id res chain seq x y z
N MET A 1 7.28 -38.87 31.14
CA MET A 1 6.22 -38.90 30.11
C MET A 1 6.61 -37.90 29.03
N VAL A 2 7.21 -38.36 27.93
CA VAL A 2 7.47 -37.50 26.77
C VAL A 2 6.19 -37.50 25.94
N SER A 3 5.36 -36.47 26.14
CA SER A 3 4.10 -36.28 25.43
C SER A 3 4.38 -36.19 23.92
N ARG A 4 3.55 -36.85 23.11
CA ARG A 4 3.60 -36.75 21.65
C ARG A 4 3.42 -35.29 21.27
N ILE A 5 4.51 -34.61 20.94
CA ILE A 5 4.44 -33.26 20.40
C ILE A 5 3.66 -33.37 19.09
N SER A 6 2.39 -32.95 19.13
CA SER A 6 1.51 -32.96 17.97
C SER A 6 2.13 -32.07 16.89
N LYS A 7 2.02 -32.46 15.61
CA LYS A 7 2.49 -31.66 14.47
C LYS A 7 1.93 -30.23 14.51
N ILE A 8 0.74 -30.05 15.09
CA ILE A 8 0.09 -28.75 15.32
C ILE A 8 0.86 -27.89 16.33
N ASN A 9 1.36 -28.47 17.42
CA ASN A 9 2.12 -27.72 18.43
C ASN A 9 3.48 -27.28 17.90
N ILE A 10 4.15 -28.11 17.10
CA ILE A 10 5.39 -27.72 16.41
C ILE A 10 5.11 -26.59 15.42
N ALA A 11 4.04 -26.70 14.62
CA ALA A 11 3.67 -25.65 13.68
C ALA A 11 3.34 -24.32 14.39
N ALA A 12 2.60 -24.38 15.51
CA ALA A 12 2.29 -23.22 16.34
C ALA A 12 3.54 -22.60 16.97
N ALA A 13 4.46 -23.43 17.47
CA ALA A 13 5.73 -22.98 18.04
C ALA A 13 6.61 -22.29 16.99
N THR A 14 6.73 -22.89 15.80
CA THR A 14 7.46 -22.29 14.68
C THR A 14 6.84 -20.96 14.26
N GLY A 15 5.52 -20.90 14.14
CA GLY A 15 4.81 -19.65 13.84
C GLY A 15 5.11 -18.57 14.87
N GLY A 16 5.00 -18.88 16.17
CA GLY A 16 5.27 -17.94 17.25
C GLY A 16 6.71 -17.43 17.29
N VAL A 17 7.70 -18.30 17.03
CA VAL A 17 9.11 -17.90 16.94
C VAL A 17 9.36 -16.98 15.74
N ILE A 18 8.77 -17.31 14.57
CA ILE A 18 8.87 -16.45 13.38
C ILE A 18 8.24 -15.08 13.66
N THR A 19 7.05 -15.04 14.27
CA THR A 19 6.39 -13.78 14.64
C THR A 19 7.24 -12.95 15.60
N ALA A 20 7.82 -13.57 16.64
CA ALA A 20 8.71 -12.86 17.56
C ALA A 20 9.97 -12.32 16.85
N GLY A 21 10.52 -13.08 15.90
CA GLY A 21 11.66 -12.65 15.08
C GLY A 21 11.33 -11.43 14.21
N LEU A 22 10.15 -11.42 13.57
CA LEU A 22 9.68 -10.26 12.80
C LEU A 22 9.50 -9.02 13.68
N MET A 23 8.88 -9.17 14.87
CA MET A 23 8.73 -8.06 15.81
C MET A 23 10.09 -7.54 16.32
N ALA A 24 11.05 -8.43 16.57
CA ALA A 24 12.40 -8.03 16.97
C ALA A 24 13.12 -7.26 15.85
N TRP A 25 12.92 -7.66 14.59
CA TRP A 25 13.41 -6.93 13.44
C TRP A 25 12.77 -5.55 13.31
N ASP A 26 11.45 -5.45 13.48
CA ASP A 26 10.74 -4.17 13.47
C ASP A 26 11.23 -3.23 14.59
N ALA A 27 11.49 -3.77 15.79
CA ALA A 27 12.05 -3.00 16.90
C ALA A 27 13.46 -2.49 16.59
N TYR A 28 14.32 -3.32 15.97
CA TYR A 28 15.65 -2.90 15.53
C TYR A 28 15.58 -1.78 14.49
N ARG A 29 14.65 -1.87 13.52
CA ARG A 29 14.42 -0.81 12.52
C ARG A 29 13.94 0.48 13.17
N LEU A 30 12.96 0.43 14.07
CA LEU A 30 12.45 1.61 14.79
C LEU A 30 13.55 2.28 15.62
N TRP A 31 14.41 1.48 16.25
CA TRP A 31 15.57 1.98 16.97
C TRP A 31 16.55 2.74 16.06
N GLY A 32 16.84 2.20 14.87
CA GLY A 32 17.63 2.87 13.85
C GLY A 32 16.99 4.17 13.35
N ASN A 33 15.66 4.21 13.30
CA ASN A 33 14.87 5.40 12.96
C ASN A 33 14.70 6.38 14.15
N ARG A 34 15.44 6.21 15.25
CA ARG A 34 15.41 7.10 16.43
C ARG A 34 14.03 7.21 17.09
N ASP A 35 13.13 6.26 16.84
CA ASP A 35 11.84 6.12 17.51
C ASP A 35 11.97 5.10 18.65
N TYR A 36 12.62 5.54 19.72
CA TYR A 36 13.00 4.67 20.84
C TYR A 36 11.78 4.15 21.62
N ASP A 37 10.74 4.96 21.76
CA ASP A 37 9.56 4.60 22.55
C ASP A 37 8.73 3.52 21.83
N ALA A 38 8.52 3.66 20.52
CA ALA A 38 7.88 2.61 19.73
C ALA A 38 8.76 1.36 19.60
N ALA A 39 10.08 1.51 19.54
CA ALA A 39 11.02 0.38 19.54
C ALA A 39 10.95 -0.44 20.84
N ILE A 40 10.83 0.22 21.99
CA ILE A 40 10.64 -0.45 23.29
C ILE A 40 9.30 -1.19 23.33
N GLY A 41 8.21 -0.56 22.90
CA GLY A 41 6.89 -1.22 22.82
C GLY A 41 6.93 -2.48 21.97
N THR A 42 7.58 -2.39 20.80
CA THR A 42 7.71 -3.51 19.86
C THR A 42 8.63 -4.61 20.41
N SER A 43 9.67 -4.25 21.15
CA SER A 43 10.53 -5.20 21.87
C SER A 43 9.77 -5.97 22.95
N ILE A 44 8.87 -5.30 23.69
CA ILE A 44 8.00 -5.93 24.68
C ILE A 44 7.06 -6.93 24.00
N MET A 45 6.49 -6.58 22.83
CA MET A 45 5.68 -7.52 22.05
C MET A 45 6.48 -8.74 21.59
N ALA A 46 7.71 -8.53 21.09
CA ALA A 46 8.58 -9.61 20.64
C ALA A 46 8.91 -10.58 21.78
N ALA A 47 9.33 -10.03 22.94
CA ALA A 47 9.63 -10.83 24.13
C ALA A 47 8.40 -11.56 24.66
N GLY A 48 7.25 -10.88 24.75
CA GLY A 48 5.98 -11.48 25.17
C GLY A 48 5.55 -12.63 24.25
N THR A 49 5.65 -12.44 22.94
CA THR A 49 5.32 -13.47 21.94
C THR A 49 6.26 -14.67 22.04
N LEU A 50 7.57 -14.44 22.18
CA LEU A 50 8.55 -15.50 22.33
C LEU A 50 8.32 -16.31 23.62
N LEU A 51 8.21 -15.61 24.76
CA LEU A 51 7.98 -16.25 26.06
C LEU A 51 6.64 -16.99 26.10
N GLY A 52 5.59 -16.43 25.49
CA GLY A 52 4.30 -17.08 25.36
C GLY A 52 4.35 -18.34 24.49
N THR A 53 5.14 -18.31 23.42
CA THR A 53 5.35 -19.47 22.53
C THR A 53 6.08 -20.59 23.25
N ILE A 54 7.15 -20.27 23.98
CA ILE A 54 7.87 -21.23 24.83
C ILE A 54 6.92 -21.75 25.92
N GLY A 55 6.20 -20.85 26.57
CA GLY A 55 5.21 -21.13 27.61
C GLY A 55 4.15 -22.14 27.17
N ALA A 56 3.51 -21.90 26.03
CA ALA A 56 2.47 -22.76 25.47
C ALA A 56 3.01 -24.10 24.95
N THR A 57 4.28 -24.16 24.54
CA THR A 57 4.88 -25.39 23.99
C THR A 57 5.39 -26.33 25.09
N PHE A 58 5.96 -25.79 26.17
CA PHE A 58 6.65 -26.58 27.19
C PHE A 58 5.86 -26.73 28.50
N PHE A 59 4.84 -25.92 28.75
CA PHE A 59 4.03 -26.01 29.96
C PHE A 59 2.59 -26.39 29.63
N GLU A 60 2.16 -27.55 30.13
CA GLU A 60 0.75 -27.95 30.09
C GLU A 60 -0.05 -27.00 30.98
N THR A 61 -0.81 -26.10 30.36
CA THR A 61 -1.72 -25.20 31.06
C THR A 61 -3.15 -25.65 30.79
N SER A 62 -3.92 -25.84 31.86
CA SER A 62 -5.35 -26.08 31.73
C SER A 62 -6.02 -24.87 31.09
N ALA A 63 -6.82 -25.11 30.05
CA ALA A 63 -7.63 -24.08 29.43
C ALA A 63 -8.62 -23.52 30.47
N THR A 64 -8.60 -22.19 30.64
CA THR A 64 -9.50 -21.49 31.55
C THR A 64 -10.62 -20.83 30.74
N PHE A 65 -10.62 -19.51 30.64
CA PHE A 65 -11.57 -18.72 29.87
C PHE A 65 -11.15 -18.61 28.39
N LEU A 66 -12.10 -18.73 27.47
CA LEU A 66 -11.91 -18.70 26.00
C LEU A 66 -10.91 -19.74 25.44
N GLY A 67 -10.68 -20.84 26.15
CA GLY A 67 -9.73 -21.87 25.70
C GLY A 67 -8.26 -21.51 25.94
N LEU A 68 -7.97 -20.37 26.56
CA LEU A 68 -6.61 -19.94 26.89
C LEU A 68 -6.24 -20.35 28.33
N GLY A 69 -5.05 -20.92 28.49
CA GLY A 69 -4.46 -21.13 29.82
C GLY A 69 -3.96 -19.82 30.45
N PRO A 70 -3.60 -19.80 31.75
CA PRO A 70 -3.08 -18.60 32.42
C PRO A 70 -1.86 -17.99 31.72
N VAL A 71 -0.98 -18.83 31.16
CA VAL A 71 0.16 -18.40 30.34
C VAL A 71 -0.29 -17.69 29.06
N GLY A 72 -1.36 -18.18 28.42
CA GLY A 72 -1.95 -17.54 27.24
C GLY A 72 -2.50 -16.15 27.53
N TRP A 73 -3.20 -15.98 28.67
CA TRP A 73 -3.69 -14.68 29.11
C TRP A 73 -2.57 -13.70 29.47
N PHE A 74 -1.53 -14.18 30.17
CA PHE A 74 -0.36 -13.36 30.47
C PHE A 74 0.35 -12.90 29.18
N THR A 75 0.55 -13.81 28.24
CA THR A 75 1.11 -13.51 26.92
C THR A 75 0.28 -12.44 26.21
N LEU A 76 -1.04 -12.59 26.19
CA LEU A 76 -1.95 -11.64 25.55
C LEU A 76 -1.87 -10.25 26.20
N LEU A 77 -1.78 -10.17 27.53
CA LEU A 77 -1.63 -8.90 28.24
C LEU A 77 -0.30 -8.21 27.92
N VAL A 78 0.81 -8.95 27.92
CA VAL A 78 2.14 -8.39 27.62
C VAL A 78 2.19 -7.90 26.17
N VAL A 79 1.73 -8.71 25.21
CA VAL A 79 1.68 -8.33 23.80
C VAL A 79 0.72 -7.15 23.59
N GLY A 80 -0.46 -7.17 24.23
CA GLY A 80 -1.42 -6.07 24.14
C GLY A 80 -0.89 -4.76 24.71
N ALA A 81 -0.15 -4.80 25.83
CA ALA A 81 0.50 -3.63 26.39
C ALA A 81 1.62 -3.10 25.49
N GLY A 82 2.48 -3.99 24.97
CA GLY A 82 3.51 -3.62 24.00
C GLY A 82 2.91 -2.98 22.74
N PHE A 83 1.82 -3.55 22.22
CA PHE A 83 1.09 -3.01 21.08
C PHE A 83 0.54 -1.61 21.37
N ALA A 84 -0.08 -1.39 22.54
CA ALA A 84 -0.59 -0.09 22.92
C ALA A 84 0.53 0.96 22.98
N ILE A 85 1.68 0.62 23.59
CA ILE A 85 2.86 1.49 23.63
C ILE A 85 3.31 1.83 22.20
N THR A 86 3.56 0.82 21.36
CA THR A 86 3.98 1.04 19.96
C THR A 86 2.98 1.93 19.22
N TYR A 87 1.69 1.67 19.33
CA TYR A 87 0.65 2.41 18.61
C TYR A 87 0.59 3.89 19.01
N TYR A 88 0.69 4.21 20.30
CA TYR A 88 0.63 5.59 20.78
C TYR A 88 1.96 6.35 20.65
N CYS A 89 3.09 5.64 20.59
CA CYS A 89 4.41 6.24 20.57
C CYS A 89 5.07 6.25 19.19
N THR A 90 4.43 5.66 18.16
CA THR A 90 4.99 5.71 16.80
C THR A 90 4.89 7.13 16.24
N ASP A 91 6.04 7.68 15.89
CA ASP A 91 6.14 9.03 15.35
C ASP A 91 5.49 9.14 13.97
N GLN A 92 4.73 10.22 13.75
CA GLN A 92 4.21 10.54 12.42
C GLN A 92 5.31 11.14 11.53
N PRO A 93 5.21 11.10 10.20
CA PRO A 93 6.24 11.65 9.30
C PRO A 93 6.63 13.09 9.61
N MET A 94 5.65 13.93 9.99
CA MET A 94 5.90 15.31 10.42
C MET A 94 6.70 15.40 11.73
N GLU A 95 6.43 14.50 12.68
CA GLU A 95 7.16 14.45 13.95
C GLU A 95 8.60 13.96 13.75
N VAL A 96 8.79 12.92 12.93
CA VAL A 96 10.12 12.44 12.54
C VAL A 96 10.93 13.56 11.89
N TRP A 97 10.32 14.28 10.94
CA TRP A 97 10.98 15.42 10.29
C TRP A 97 11.30 16.54 11.30
N LEU A 98 10.39 16.86 12.22
CA LEU A 98 10.60 17.94 13.20
C LEU A 98 11.66 17.58 14.25
N LYS A 99 11.72 16.31 14.69
CA LYS A 99 12.71 15.83 15.66
C LYS A 99 14.12 15.77 15.07
N ASN A 100 14.23 15.28 13.83
CA ASN A 100 15.52 15.01 13.19
C ASN A 100 16.00 16.13 12.25
N GLY A 101 15.10 17.02 11.84
CA GLY A 101 15.40 18.13 10.93
C GLY A 101 16.05 19.35 11.61
N PRO A 102 16.24 20.44 10.86
CA PRO A 102 17.07 21.57 11.27
C PRO A 102 16.52 22.38 12.45
N PHE A 103 15.24 22.18 12.80
CA PHE A 103 14.58 22.83 13.94
C PHE A 103 14.45 21.92 15.17
N GLY A 104 14.97 20.68 15.08
CA GLY A 104 14.92 19.71 16.16
C GLY A 104 15.82 20.11 17.33
N LYS A 105 15.45 19.66 18.54
CA LYS A 105 16.29 19.84 19.74
C LYS A 105 17.59 19.03 19.67
N ALA A 106 17.56 17.92 18.93
CA ALA A 106 18.69 17.05 18.68
C ALA A 106 18.61 16.57 17.22
N PRO A 107 19.04 17.41 16.27
CA PRO A 107 19.05 17.06 14.84
C PRO A 107 19.77 15.73 14.60
N ALA A 108 19.44 15.06 13.50
CA ALA A 108 20.15 13.85 13.13
C ALA A 108 21.54 14.22 12.59
N GLU A 109 22.59 13.75 13.27
CA GLU A 109 23.99 13.91 12.83
C GLU A 109 24.49 12.66 12.08
N ASP A 110 23.81 11.54 12.24
CA ASP A 110 24.15 10.23 11.68
C ASP A 110 22.91 9.42 11.30
N GLY A 111 23.12 8.40 10.46
CA GLY A 111 22.09 7.47 10.01
C GLY A 111 21.17 8.03 8.91
N VAL A 112 20.02 7.37 8.74
CA VAL A 112 19.11 7.58 7.60
C VAL A 112 18.50 8.99 7.50
N TYR A 113 18.59 9.80 8.57
CA TYR A 113 18.05 11.17 8.62
C TYR A 113 19.11 12.26 8.61
N ALA A 114 20.40 11.93 8.54
CA ALA A 114 21.50 12.92 8.57
C ALA A 114 21.36 13.98 7.46
N TYR A 115 20.85 13.59 6.29
CA TYR A 115 20.60 14.48 5.16
C TYR A 115 19.66 15.66 5.49
N LEU A 116 18.77 15.51 6.48
CA LEU A 116 17.88 16.60 6.92
C LEU A 116 18.64 17.72 7.64
N SER A 117 19.80 17.43 8.22
CA SER A 117 20.68 18.41 8.85
C SER A 117 21.75 18.93 7.90
N ASP A 118 22.28 18.05 7.03
CA ASP A 118 23.39 18.36 6.13
C ASP A 118 22.97 19.31 4.99
N SER A 119 21.78 19.11 4.43
CA SER A 119 21.26 19.86 3.27
C SER A 119 19.96 20.59 3.61
N PRO A 120 20.00 21.92 3.87
CA PRO A 120 18.79 22.69 4.14
C PRO A 120 17.76 22.66 3.01
N GLU A 121 18.23 22.53 1.76
CA GLU A 121 17.40 22.44 0.57
C GLU A 121 16.62 21.12 0.53
N ASP A 122 17.29 19.99 0.74
CA ASP A 122 16.66 18.66 0.78
C ASP A 122 15.68 18.55 1.95
N ALA A 123 16.05 19.07 3.12
CA ALA A 123 15.17 19.14 4.28
C ALA A 123 13.89 19.94 3.99
N TYR A 124 14.01 21.08 3.30
CA TYR A 124 12.87 21.90 2.90
C TYR A 124 11.99 21.20 1.85
N ILE A 125 12.58 20.56 0.84
CA ILE A 125 11.82 19.80 -0.16
C ILE A 125 11.05 18.65 0.49
N GLN A 126 11.67 17.94 1.46
CA GLN A 126 10.98 16.90 2.21
C GLN A 126 9.86 17.45 3.07
N LEU A 127 10.04 18.60 3.73
CA LEU A 127 8.96 19.26 4.45
C LEU A 127 7.79 19.57 3.52
N LEU A 128 8.07 20.15 2.36
CA LEU A 128 7.03 20.44 1.36
C LEU A 128 6.32 19.16 0.93
N ASN A 129 7.06 18.07 0.70
CA ASN A 129 6.47 16.77 0.33
C ASN A 129 5.45 16.27 1.36
N LEU A 130 5.65 16.53 2.67
CA LEU A 130 4.68 16.19 3.71
C LEU A 130 3.36 16.99 3.60
N PHE A 131 3.40 18.18 3.00
CA PHE A 131 2.22 19.01 2.75
C PHE A 131 1.65 18.85 1.34
N VAL A 132 2.35 18.16 0.45
CA VAL A 132 1.84 17.86 -0.89
C VAL A 132 0.68 16.89 -0.79
N ASN A 133 -0.46 17.33 -1.27
CA ASN A 133 -1.63 16.50 -1.49
C ASN A 133 -1.73 16.25 -3.00
N LEU A 134 -1.11 15.16 -3.46
CA LEU A 134 -1.27 14.63 -4.80
C LEU A 134 -2.26 13.46 -4.73
N LYS A 135 -3.47 13.69 -5.22
CA LYS A 135 -4.50 12.66 -5.29
C LYS A 135 -4.73 12.27 -6.75
N VAL A 136 -4.65 10.98 -7.03
CA VAL A 136 -4.95 10.44 -8.34
C VAL A 136 -6.11 9.48 -8.21
N GLU A 137 -7.21 9.81 -8.84
CA GLU A 137 -8.40 8.98 -8.86
C GLU A 137 -8.53 8.32 -10.23
N CYS A 138 -8.53 6.99 -10.27
CA CYS A 138 -8.69 6.22 -11.50
C CYS A 138 -10.00 5.43 -11.43
N TYR A 139 -10.93 5.69 -12.35
CA TYR A 139 -12.24 5.03 -12.35
C TYR A 139 -12.58 4.46 -13.72
N ALA A 140 -13.15 3.26 -13.72
CA ALA A 140 -14.00 2.84 -14.82
C ALA A 140 -15.27 3.69 -14.82
N ILE A 141 -15.74 4.14 -15.99
CA ILE A 141 -16.90 5.03 -16.07
C ILE A 141 -18.15 4.38 -15.46
N ASP A 142 -18.29 3.05 -15.60
CA ASP A 142 -19.38 2.28 -15.02
C ASP A 142 -19.44 2.38 -13.49
N SER A 143 -18.32 2.16 -12.81
CA SER A 143 -18.22 2.18 -11.34
C SER A 143 -17.93 3.57 -10.76
N SER A 144 -17.65 4.57 -11.59
CA SER A 144 -17.31 5.92 -11.12
C SER A 144 -18.37 6.57 -10.23
N PRO A 145 -18.00 7.49 -9.33
CA PRO A 145 -18.96 8.27 -8.52
C PRO A 145 -19.73 9.33 -9.32
N LEU A 146 -19.57 9.39 -10.65
CA LEU A 146 -20.26 10.36 -11.51
C LEU A 146 -21.78 10.13 -11.54
N ARG A 147 -22.53 11.22 -11.74
CA ARG A 147 -23.98 11.15 -11.99
C ARG A 147 -24.29 10.36 -13.27
N ALA A 148 -25.48 9.74 -13.31
CA ALA A 148 -25.89 8.85 -14.40
C ALA A 148 -25.92 9.53 -15.78
N ASP A 149 -26.32 10.80 -15.84
CA ASP A 149 -26.32 11.64 -17.04
C ASP A 149 -24.92 11.79 -17.64
N LYS A 150 -23.93 12.13 -16.80
CA LYS A 150 -22.52 12.24 -17.20
C LYS A 150 -21.94 10.90 -17.62
N LYS A 151 -22.27 9.82 -16.92
CA LYS A 151 -21.86 8.46 -17.32
C LYS A 151 -22.37 8.12 -18.72
N GLN A 152 -23.63 8.42 -19.02
CA GLN A 152 -24.22 8.15 -20.33
C GLN A 152 -23.55 8.98 -21.43
N LEU A 153 -23.24 10.25 -21.16
CA LEU A 153 -22.50 11.12 -22.10
C LEU A 153 -21.10 10.55 -22.41
N LEU A 154 -20.34 10.17 -21.38
CA LEU A 154 -18.99 9.63 -21.56
C LEU A 154 -19.00 8.29 -22.29
N LYS A 155 -20.00 7.44 -22.01
CA LYS A 155 -20.22 6.18 -22.75
C LYS A 155 -20.59 6.43 -24.21
N ALA A 156 -21.42 7.42 -24.50
CA ALA A 156 -21.75 7.80 -25.88
C ALA A 156 -20.51 8.27 -26.66
N ARG A 157 -19.49 8.81 -25.98
CA ARG A 157 -18.17 9.14 -26.55
C ARG A 157 -17.19 7.96 -26.55
N HIS A 158 -17.65 6.76 -26.21
CA HIS A 158 -16.88 5.52 -26.14
C HIS A 158 -15.71 5.55 -25.15
N TYR A 159 -15.78 6.38 -24.10
CA TYR A 159 -14.80 6.32 -23.02
C TYR A 159 -15.09 5.15 -22.10
N SER A 160 -14.04 4.46 -21.67
CA SER A 160 -14.13 3.35 -20.71
C SER A 160 -13.70 3.77 -19.30
N HIS A 161 -12.69 4.63 -19.20
CA HIS A 161 -12.11 5.07 -17.94
C HIS A 161 -11.79 6.57 -17.97
N TYR A 162 -11.69 7.16 -16.78
CA TYR A 162 -11.04 8.46 -16.62
C TYR A 162 -10.08 8.42 -15.43
N ILE A 163 -9.04 9.26 -15.52
CA ILE A 163 -8.11 9.52 -14.43
C ILE A 163 -8.18 11.00 -14.09
N TYR A 164 -8.43 11.30 -12.83
CA TYR A 164 -8.40 12.65 -12.30
C TYR A 164 -7.16 12.84 -11.44
N VAL A 165 -6.29 13.76 -11.87
CA VAL A 165 -5.07 14.12 -11.15
C VAL A 165 -5.31 15.46 -10.47
N HIS A 166 -5.40 15.45 -9.14
CA HIS A 166 -5.57 16.62 -8.28
C HIS A 166 -4.28 16.89 -7.51
N SER A 167 -3.87 18.16 -7.46
CA SER A 167 -2.66 18.56 -6.72
C SER A 167 -2.75 19.97 -6.15
N ASN A 168 -2.29 20.13 -4.91
CA ASN A 168 -2.12 21.44 -4.26
C ASN A 168 -0.74 22.09 -4.52
N ILE A 169 0.16 21.46 -5.28
CA ILE A 169 1.56 21.92 -5.45
C ILE A 169 1.64 23.35 -5.98
N ALA A 170 0.80 23.72 -6.96
CA ALA A 170 0.78 25.09 -7.48
C ALA A 170 0.50 26.13 -6.38
N GLN A 171 -0.42 25.81 -5.46
CA GLN A 171 -0.78 26.70 -4.36
C GLN A 171 0.32 26.72 -3.31
N LEU A 172 0.89 25.56 -2.99
CA LEU A 172 1.97 25.41 -2.01
C LEU A 172 3.23 26.17 -2.43
N LEU A 173 3.56 26.15 -3.72
CA LEU A 173 4.73 26.83 -4.28
C LEU A 173 4.43 28.29 -4.70
N ASN A 174 3.20 28.77 -4.53
CA ASN A 174 2.75 30.06 -5.03
C ASN A 174 3.06 30.28 -6.53
N MET A 175 2.85 29.22 -7.33
CA MET A 175 3.14 29.18 -8.76
C MET A 175 1.85 29.18 -9.60
N SER A 176 1.95 29.61 -10.85
CA SER A 176 0.86 29.40 -11.80
C SER A 176 0.72 27.91 -12.11
N LYS A 177 -0.52 27.45 -12.29
CA LYS A 177 -0.80 26.05 -12.70
C LYS A 177 -0.20 25.70 -14.06
N GLN A 178 0.08 26.71 -14.88
CA GLN A 178 0.71 26.55 -16.20
C GLN A 178 2.21 26.25 -16.08
N ASP A 179 2.84 26.66 -14.97
CA ASP A 179 4.26 26.44 -14.71
C ASP A 179 4.53 25.03 -14.14
N LEU A 180 3.48 24.29 -13.78
CA LEU A 180 3.58 22.90 -13.35
C LEU A 180 3.72 21.96 -14.54
N GLN A 181 4.81 21.19 -14.54
CA GLN A 181 5.03 20.11 -15.49
C GLN A 181 4.51 18.81 -14.89
N ILE A 182 3.46 18.24 -15.49
CA ILE A 182 2.91 16.96 -15.07
C ILE A 182 3.40 15.89 -16.04
N HIS A 183 4.28 15.03 -15.54
CA HIS A 183 4.77 13.85 -16.26
C HIS A 183 3.86 12.68 -15.96
N THR A 184 3.20 12.15 -17.00
CA THR A 184 2.26 11.05 -16.86
C THR A 184 2.61 9.91 -17.79
N ARG A 185 2.52 8.67 -17.29
CA ARG A 185 2.58 7.46 -18.10
C ARG A 185 1.39 6.58 -17.77
N PHE A 186 0.73 6.05 -18.79
CA PHE A 186 -0.44 5.20 -18.62
C PHE A 186 -0.24 3.84 -19.29
N ARG A 187 -0.83 2.80 -18.72
CA ARG A 187 -0.95 1.50 -19.37
C ARG A 187 -2.33 0.91 -19.15
N GLU A 188 -2.80 0.21 -20.17
CA GLU A 188 -3.96 -0.65 -20.11
C GLU A 188 -3.53 -2.06 -19.68
N VAL A 189 -4.28 -2.64 -18.74
CA VAL A 189 -4.06 -3.98 -18.21
C VAL A 189 -5.34 -4.80 -18.40
N VAL A 190 -5.23 -5.93 -19.11
CA VAL A 190 -6.29 -6.95 -19.12
C VAL A 190 -5.96 -7.94 -18.02
N GLU A 191 -6.89 -8.11 -17.10
CA GLU A 191 -6.76 -9.09 -16.02
C GLU A 191 -7.73 -10.24 -16.21
N GLN A 192 -7.30 -11.40 -15.75
CA GLN A 192 -8.13 -12.57 -15.55
C GLN A 192 -8.49 -12.67 -14.08
N THR A 193 -9.78 -12.73 -13.82
CA THR A 193 -10.37 -12.84 -12.49
C THR A 193 -11.13 -14.16 -12.40
N ILE A 194 -10.90 -14.94 -11.35
CA ILE A 194 -11.65 -16.17 -11.10
C ILE A 194 -12.54 -15.97 -9.88
N THR A 195 -13.83 -16.22 -10.07
CA THR A 195 -14.85 -16.08 -9.03
C THR A 195 -15.54 -17.44 -8.85
N SER A 196 -15.63 -17.90 -7.61
CA SER A 196 -16.37 -19.13 -7.32
C SER A 196 -17.86 -18.94 -7.45
N GLY A 197 -18.52 -19.88 -8.12
CA GLY A 197 -19.97 -19.91 -8.33
C GLY A 197 -20.77 -20.37 -7.12
N SER A 198 -20.11 -20.79 -6.03
CA SER A 198 -20.76 -20.99 -4.74
C SER A 198 -21.07 -19.63 -4.11
N VAL A 199 -22.23 -19.07 -4.45
CA VAL A 199 -22.93 -18.15 -3.55
C VAL A 199 -22.99 -18.86 -2.20
N ALA A 200 -22.30 -18.35 -1.19
CA ALA A 200 -22.53 -18.77 0.18
C ALA A 200 -23.98 -18.41 0.53
N GLN A 201 -24.91 -19.31 0.22
CA GLN A 201 -26.23 -19.30 0.82
C GLN A 201 -26.00 -19.60 2.30
N SER A 202 -25.79 -18.55 3.09
CA SER A 202 -26.04 -18.61 4.52
C SER A 202 -27.52 -18.97 4.66
N GLN A 203 -27.79 -20.26 4.81
CA GLN A 203 -29.09 -20.81 5.16
C GLN A 203 -29.37 -20.40 6.61
N SER A 204 -29.72 -19.13 6.82
CA SER A 204 -30.38 -18.71 8.05
C SER A 204 -31.85 -19.09 7.90
N ASP A 205 -32.27 -20.04 8.72
CA ASP A 205 -33.57 -20.70 8.64
C ASP A 205 -34.76 -19.80 9.05
N ARG A 206 -34.61 -18.47 9.00
CA ARG A 206 -35.68 -17.50 9.30
C ARG A 206 -35.47 -16.18 8.53
N GLY A 207 -36.23 -16.02 7.44
CA GLY A 207 -36.45 -14.73 6.78
C GLY A 207 -35.78 -14.60 5.41
N ARG A 208 -36.60 -14.63 4.35
CA ARG A 208 -36.20 -14.32 2.97
C ARG A 208 -35.62 -12.90 2.88
N TYR A 209 -34.30 -12.79 2.87
CA TYR A 209 -33.61 -11.67 2.23
C TYR A 209 -33.03 -12.17 0.91
N THR A 210 -33.62 -11.75 -0.21
CA THR A 210 -32.98 -11.90 -1.52
C THR A 210 -31.87 -10.85 -1.61
N SER A 211 -30.66 -11.20 -1.18
CA SER A 211 -29.48 -10.37 -1.45
C SER A 211 -29.27 -10.31 -2.96
N ARG A 212 -29.50 -9.12 -3.51
CA ARG A 212 -29.36 -8.79 -4.92
C ARG A 212 -27.87 -8.87 -5.29
N GLY A 213 -27.46 -9.98 -5.91
CA GLY A 213 -26.32 -10.08 -6.82
C GLY A 213 -24.99 -9.50 -6.34
N GLN A 214 -24.61 -9.70 -5.08
CA GLN A 214 -23.26 -9.39 -4.64
C GLN A 214 -22.33 -10.51 -5.15
N GLU A 215 -21.66 -10.26 -6.27
CA GLU A 215 -20.67 -11.20 -6.82
C GLU A 215 -19.62 -11.49 -5.75
N ALA A 216 -19.29 -12.78 -5.55
CA ALA A 216 -18.24 -13.16 -4.62
C ALA A 216 -16.93 -12.46 -5.01
N ALA A 217 -16.20 -11.94 -4.01
CA ALA A 217 -14.90 -11.37 -4.23
C ALA A 217 -13.98 -12.42 -4.89
N PRO A 218 -13.22 -12.05 -5.92
CA PRO A 218 -12.38 -13.01 -6.61
C PRO A 218 -11.23 -13.49 -5.72
N TYR A 219 -11.00 -14.79 -5.70
CA TYR A 219 -9.87 -15.38 -4.96
C TYR A 219 -8.59 -15.45 -5.79
N TYR A 220 -8.67 -15.15 -7.09
CA TYR A 220 -7.52 -15.12 -8.00
C TYR A 220 -7.64 -13.99 -9.03
N VAL A 221 -6.58 -13.18 -9.15
CA VAL A 221 -6.43 -12.10 -10.12
C VAL A 221 -5.04 -12.17 -10.74
N LYS A 222 -4.95 -12.18 -12.06
CA LYS A 222 -3.65 -12.18 -12.78
C LYS A 222 -3.68 -11.25 -14.00
N PRO A 223 -2.67 -10.39 -14.22
CA PRO A 223 -2.52 -9.65 -15.47
C PRO A 223 -2.18 -10.61 -16.63
N VAL A 224 -2.94 -10.50 -17.72
CA VAL A 224 -2.80 -11.33 -18.93
C VAL A 224 -2.15 -10.55 -20.06
N LYS A 225 -2.54 -9.28 -20.23
CA LYS A 225 -1.98 -8.40 -21.26
C LYS A 225 -1.73 -7.02 -20.69
N LEU A 226 -0.59 -6.45 -21.06
CA LEU A 226 -0.15 -5.11 -20.68
C LEU A 226 0.14 -4.33 -21.97
N LYS A 227 -0.36 -3.11 -22.07
CA LYS A 227 -0.10 -2.26 -23.23
C LYS A 227 -0.02 -0.78 -22.83
N PRO A 228 1.03 -0.04 -23.20
CA PRO A 228 1.05 1.41 -23.04
C PRO A 228 -0.16 2.04 -23.75
N ILE A 229 -0.77 3.04 -23.11
CA ILE A 229 -1.92 3.75 -23.66
C ILE A 229 -1.74 5.25 -23.51
N ILE A 230 -2.28 6.01 -24.46
CA ILE A 230 -2.35 7.47 -24.40
C ILE A 230 -3.79 7.91 -24.14
N PRO A 231 -4.00 9.02 -23.42
CA PRO A 231 -5.33 9.58 -23.23
C PRO A 231 -5.94 9.97 -24.57
N ALA A 232 -7.24 9.70 -24.72
CA ALA A 232 -8.01 10.09 -25.90
C ALA A 232 -8.43 11.56 -25.84
N GLU A 233 -8.62 12.10 -24.63
CA GLU A 233 -8.93 13.51 -24.38
C GLU A 233 -8.29 13.92 -23.04
N GLU A 234 -7.68 15.11 -23.01
CA GLU A 234 -7.14 15.75 -21.80
C GLU A 234 -7.91 17.04 -21.56
N LEU A 235 -8.39 17.22 -20.33
CA LEU A 235 -9.10 18.41 -19.91
C LEU A 235 -8.41 19.03 -18.70
N VAL A 236 -7.96 20.28 -18.85
CA VAL A 236 -7.45 21.07 -17.74
C VAL A 236 -8.65 21.61 -16.95
N VAL A 237 -8.72 21.27 -15.66
CA VAL A 237 -9.77 21.73 -14.75
C VAL A 237 -9.19 22.65 -13.68
N ALA A 238 -10.05 23.35 -12.96
CA ALA A 238 -9.62 24.32 -11.95
C ALA A 238 -8.66 23.71 -10.91
N GLU A 239 -8.82 22.45 -10.53
CA GLU A 239 -8.04 21.82 -9.45
C GLU A 239 -7.10 20.71 -9.94
N GLY A 240 -6.83 20.62 -11.25
CA GLY A 240 -5.98 19.55 -11.78
C GLY A 240 -6.19 19.24 -13.26
N ARG A 241 -5.96 17.98 -13.65
CA ARG A 241 -6.15 17.51 -15.02
C ARG A 241 -6.95 16.21 -15.07
N LEU A 242 -7.83 16.11 -16.05
CA LEU A 242 -8.62 14.93 -16.35
C LEU A 242 -8.11 14.28 -17.62
N TYR A 243 -7.88 12.97 -17.57
CA TYR A 243 -7.45 12.16 -18.70
C TYR A 243 -8.54 11.12 -18.98
N PHE A 244 -9.09 11.12 -20.19
CA PHE A 244 -10.10 10.16 -20.62
C PHE A 244 -9.47 9.09 -21.50
N PHE A 245 -9.89 7.83 -21.32
CA PHE A 245 -9.32 6.70 -22.03
C PHE A 245 -10.39 5.87 -22.73
N ARG A 246 -9.98 5.27 -23.85
CA ARG A 246 -10.75 4.25 -24.57
C ARG A 246 -9.99 2.95 -24.47
N ALA A 247 -10.61 1.92 -23.91
CA ALA A 247 -9.98 0.62 -23.79
C ALA A 247 -9.70 0.07 -25.21
N THR A 248 -8.46 -0.34 -25.46
CA THR A 248 -8.02 -0.84 -26.77
C THR A 248 -7.84 -2.35 -26.79
N LEU A 249 -7.68 -2.96 -25.61
CA LEU A 249 -7.49 -4.39 -25.51
C LEU A 249 -8.85 -5.11 -25.50
N PRO A 250 -9.05 -6.10 -26.39
CA PRO A 250 -10.30 -6.85 -26.43
C PRO A 250 -10.43 -7.72 -25.18
N LEU A 251 -11.61 -7.72 -24.59
CA LEU A 251 -11.98 -8.62 -23.51
C LEU A 251 -12.37 -9.97 -24.09
N SER A 252 -11.75 -11.03 -23.59
CA SER A 252 -12.23 -12.40 -23.84
C SER A 252 -13.58 -12.61 -23.16
N LYS A 253 -14.45 -13.41 -23.79
CA LYS A 253 -15.75 -13.76 -23.19
C LYS A 253 -15.52 -14.52 -21.87
N PRO A 254 -16.42 -14.38 -20.88
CA PRO A 254 -16.35 -15.18 -19.67
C PRO A 254 -16.35 -16.68 -20.00
N VAL A 255 -15.48 -17.44 -19.37
CA VAL A 255 -15.34 -18.89 -19.58
C VAL A 255 -15.78 -19.60 -18.30
N PRO A 256 -16.77 -20.52 -18.36
CA PRO A 256 -17.09 -21.37 -17.22
C PRO A 256 -15.95 -22.37 -16.98
N ALA A 257 -15.51 -22.50 -15.74
CA ALA A 257 -14.43 -23.39 -15.31
C ALA A 257 -14.92 -24.23 -14.12
N GLY A 258 -15.69 -25.28 -14.41
CA GLY A 258 -16.33 -26.10 -13.36
C GLY A 258 -17.36 -25.28 -12.57
N ALA A 259 -17.17 -25.18 -11.26
CA ALA A 259 -17.99 -24.34 -10.39
C ALA A 259 -17.59 -22.84 -10.44
N ASP A 260 -16.49 -22.49 -11.09
CA ASP A 260 -15.97 -21.13 -11.13
C ASP A 260 -16.28 -20.45 -12.47
N THR A 261 -16.27 -19.12 -12.48
CA THR A 261 -16.36 -18.31 -13.70
C THR A 261 -15.08 -17.50 -13.87
N ILE A 262 -14.41 -17.68 -15.00
CA ILE A 262 -13.28 -16.86 -15.41
C ILE A 262 -13.83 -15.62 -16.12
N ARG A 263 -13.50 -14.43 -15.63
CA ARG A 263 -13.87 -13.15 -16.23
C ARG A 263 -12.62 -12.37 -16.59
N TYR A 264 -12.76 -11.55 -17.63
CA TYR A 264 -11.71 -10.63 -18.05
C TYR A 264 -12.18 -9.20 -17.79
N ARG A 265 -11.30 -8.38 -17.22
CA ARG A 265 -11.55 -6.95 -16.97
C ARG A 265 -10.42 -6.11 -17.52
N ASN A 266 -10.76 -4.94 -18.04
CA ASN A 266 -9.80 -3.94 -18.46
C ASN A 266 -9.63 -2.94 -17.33
N ASN A 267 -8.38 -2.67 -16.98
CA ASN A 267 -7.99 -1.68 -16.00
C ASN A 267 -6.99 -0.72 -16.61
N ILE A 268 -6.91 0.48 -16.04
CA ILE A 268 -5.90 1.47 -16.41
C ILE A 268 -5.05 1.77 -15.19
N GLN A 269 -3.75 1.74 -15.40
CA GLN A 269 -2.75 2.09 -14.42
C GLN A 269 -2.01 3.35 -14.84
N ALA A 270 -1.68 4.17 -13.86
CA ALA A 270 -1.06 5.46 -14.05
C ALA A 270 0.18 5.61 -13.17
N LEU A 271 1.22 6.19 -13.75
CA LEU A 271 2.37 6.74 -13.06
C LEU A 271 2.37 8.25 -13.28
N ILE A 272 2.35 9.02 -12.19
CA ILE A 272 2.27 10.48 -12.25
C ILE A 272 3.37 11.08 -11.39
N GLN A 273 4.08 12.03 -11.98
CA GLN A 273 5.07 12.87 -11.31
C GLN A 273 4.77 14.33 -11.65
N ILE A 274 4.93 15.21 -10.68
CA ILE A 274 4.73 16.65 -10.86
C ILE A 274 6.04 17.36 -10.56
N ARG A 275 6.47 18.22 -11.48
CA ARG A 275 7.63 19.08 -11.32
C ARG A 275 7.20 20.54 -11.24
N GLY A 276 7.65 21.23 -10.20
CA GLY A 276 7.45 22.67 -9.99
C GLY A 276 8.82 23.35 -9.86
N GLY A 277 9.27 24.00 -10.94
CA GLY A 277 10.67 24.45 -11.02
C GLY A 277 11.62 23.26 -11.03
N GLU A 278 12.61 23.25 -10.12
CA GLU A 278 13.55 22.14 -9.94
C GLU A 278 13.01 21.03 -9.01
N MET A 279 11.92 21.29 -8.27
CA MET A 279 11.37 20.35 -7.29
C MET A 279 10.50 19.29 -7.98
N ILE A 280 10.70 18.03 -7.59
CA ILE A 280 9.98 16.87 -8.13
C ILE A 280 9.12 16.25 -7.03
N PHE A 281 7.89 15.86 -7.34
CA PHE A 281 6.96 15.20 -6.42
C PHE A 281 6.31 13.98 -7.07
N PRO A 282 6.04 12.90 -6.31
CA PRO A 282 6.32 12.74 -4.87
C PRO A 282 7.83 12.55 -4.59
N GLN A 283 8.25 12.84 -3.36
CA GLN A 283 9.57 12.46 -2.85
C GLN A 283 9.50 11.10 -2.13
N PRO A 284 10.63 10.37 -2.02
CA PRO A 284 10.70 9.13 -1.27
C PRO A 284 10.35 9.36 0.21
N PRO A 285 9.89 8.31 0.93
CA PRO A 285 9.73 8.36 2.38
C PRO A 285 11.02 8.81 3.09
N LEU A 286 10.89 9.48 4.23
CA LEU A 286 12.02 10.11 4.94
C LEU A 286 13.16 9.14 5.26
N ASP A 287 12.86 7.88 5.55
CA ASP A 287 13.80 6.81 5.90
C ASP A 287 14.39 6.08 4.67
N GLN A 288 13.95 6.43 3.47
CA GLN A 288 14.33 5.77 2.21
C GLN A 288 15.05 6.70 1.23
N VAL A 289 15.24 7.98 1.56
CA VAL A 289 15.86 8.97 0.67
C VAL A 289 17.26 8.56 0.23
N GLU A 290 18.12 8.16 1.16
CA GLU A 290 19.50 7.74 0.85
C GLU A 290 19.50 6.53 -0.11
N LYS A 291 18.66 5.53 0.17
CA LYS A 291 18.49 4.36 -0.70
C LYS A 291 17.95 4.73 -2.08
N ALA A 292 17.04 5.70 -2.15
CA ALA A 292 16.51 6.21 -3.40
C ALA A 292 17.60 6.89 -4.23
N GLU A 293 18.45 7.70 -3.59
CA GLU A 293 19.61 8.30 -4.25
C GLU A 293 20.62 7.27 -4.75
N GLU A 294 20.91 6.23 -3.95
CA GLU A 294 21.75 5.12 -4.39
C GLU A 294 21.17 4.42 -5.61
N ASN A 295 19.86 4.15 -5.59
CA ASN A 295 19.16 3.55 -6.72
C ASN A 295 19.20 4.46 -7.96
N LEU A 296 19.12 5.77 -7.77
CA LEU A 296 19.22 6.76 -8.85
C LEU A 296 20.63 6.78 -9.44
N LYS A 297 21.67 6.83 -8.59
CA LYS A 297 23.09 6.78 -8.99
C LYS A 297 23.43 5.46 -9.70
N ALA A 298 22.84 4.36 -9.25
CA ALA A 298 22.99 3.05 -9.87
C ALA A 298 22.17 2.87 -11.17
N GLY A 299 21.37 3.86 -11.57
CA GLY A 299 20.52 3.80 -12.77
C GLY A 299 19.35 2.81 -12.66
N LYS A 300 19.00 2.36 -11.44
CA LYS A 300 17.86 1.47 -11.18
C LYS A 300 16.53 2.22 -11.25
N ILE A 301 16.54 3.52 -10.90
CA ILE A 301 15.41 4.43 -11.06
C ILE A 301 15.80 5.59 -11.97
N SER A 302 14.82 6.16 -12.67
CA SER A 302 15.00 7.33 -13.52
C SER A 302 13.97 8.40 -13.13
N LEU A 303 14.42 9.64 -12.97
CA LEU A 303 13.54 10.78 -12.75
C LEU A 303 12.78 11.13 -14.03
N ASP A 304 13.43 11.06 -15.18
CA ASP A 304 12.87 11.50 -16.46
C ASP A 304 12.12 10.40 -17.22
N GLN A 305 12.36 9.13 -16.89
CA GLN A 305 11.70 7.99 -17.53
C GLN A 305 10.88 7.17 -16.54
N ALA A 306 9.57 7.43 -16.50
CA ALA A 306 8.62 6.61 -15.75
C ALA A 306 8.64 5.17 -16.29
N SER A 307 8.95 4.15 -15.47
CA SER A 307 8.91 2.75 -15.89
C SER A 307 7.90 1.94 -15.10
N PHE A 308 6.99 1.29 -15.83
CA PHE A 308 6.04 0.31 -15.30
C PHE A 308 6.69 -1.06 -14.99
N GLU A 309 7.94 -1.26 -15.40
CA GLU A 309 8.70 -2.48 -15.15
C GLU A 309 9.46 -2.43 -13.82
N ALA A 310 9.61 -1.23 -13.23
CA ALA A 310 10.36 -1.00 -11.99
C ALA A 310 9.67 -1.50 -10.71
N GLY A 311 8.43 -2.00 -10.78
CA GLY A 311 7.77 -2.57 -9.61
C GLY A 311 6.30 -2.89 -9.81
N GLN A 312 6.00 -4.02 -10.48
CA GLN A 312 4.64 -4.51 -10.53
C GLN A 312 4.30 -5.27 -9.23
N PRO A 313 3.10 -5.09 -8.66
CA PRO A 313 2.61 -5.98 -7.62
C PRO A 313 2.44 -7.38 -8.21
N THR A 314 3.39 -8.24 -7.86
CA THR A 314 3.27 -9.70 -7.99
C THR A 314 2.45 -10.21 -6.80
N GLY A 315 1.71 -11.31 -6.96
CA GLY A 315 0.56 -11.66 -6.12
C GLY A 315 0.86 -11.85 -4.62
N PHE A 316 -0.18 -12.13 -3.82
CA PHE A 316 -0.14 -12.26 -2.35
C PHE A 316 1.06 -13.03 -1.78
N PHE A 317 1.53 -14.09 -2.45
CA PHE A 317 2.70 -14.87 -2.01
C PHE A 317 4.05 -14.21 -2.34
N GLU A 318 4.16 -13.45 -3.42
CA GLU A 318 5.38 -12.72 -3.77
C GLU A 318 5.52 -11.46 -2.89
N SER A 319 4.43 -10.80 -2.49
CA SER A 319 4.45 -9.71 -1.50
C SER A 319 4.84 -10.12 -0.08
N LEU A 320 4.82 -11.42 0.22
CA LEU A 320 5.15 -11.97 1.54
C LEU A 320 6.66 -12.26 1.71
N PHE A 321 7.37 -12.47 0.60
CA PHE A 321 8.78 -12.90 0.61
C PHE A 321 9.71 -12.00 -0.20
N ASP A 322 9.20 -11.28 -1.19
CA ASP A 322 9.91 -10.16 -1.81
C ASP A 322 9.46 -8.86 -1.12
N ALA A 323 10.41 -7.96 -0.84
CA ALA A 323 10.08 -6.57 -0.54
C ALA A 323 9.08 -6.08 -1.59
N PRO A 324 8.02 -5.33 -1.22
CA PRO A 324 7.09 -4.79 -2.19
C PRO A 324 7.93 -4.10 -3.25
N LYS A 325 7.88 -4.58 -4.51
CA LYS A 325 8.68 -3.99 -5.58
C LYS A 325 8.24 -2.54 -5.65
N THR A 326 9.09 -1.68 -5.12
CA THR A 326 8.76 -0.29 -4.83
C THR A 326 8.38 0.32 -6.17
N HIS A 327 7.20 0.94 -6.23
CA HIS A 327 6.90 1.87 -7.31
C HIS A 327 8.11 2.82 -7.44
N PRO A 328 8.46 3.28 -8.66
CA PRO A 328 9.59 4.19 -8.79
C PRO A 328 9.36 5.33 -7.79
N GLU A 329 10.27 5.47 -6.82
CA GLU A 329 10.02 6.16 -5.53
C GLU A 329 9.57 7.63 -5.70
N ASN A 330 9.71 8.15 -6.92
CA ASN A 330 9.40 9.50 -7.34
C ASN A 330 8.19 9.61 -8.29
N TYR A 331 7.33 8.59 -8.33
CA TYR A 331 6.06 8.58 -9.07
C TYR A 331 4.92 8.07 -8.20
N TYR A 332 3.79 8.78 -8.27
CA TYR A 332 2.55 8.31 -7.69
C TYR A 332 1.93 7.22 -8.58
N TRP A 333 1.54 6.11 -7.95
CA TRP A 333 0.84 5.00 -8.59
C TRP A 333 -0.67 5.12 -8.40
N ALA A 334 -1.43 4.94 -9.48
CA ALA A 334 -2.87 4.77 -9.37
C ALA A 334 -3.38 3.65 -10.27
N ASP A 335 -4.41 2.96 -9.80
CA ASP A 335 -5.02 1.84 -10.48
C ASP A 335 -6.54 1.94 -10.42
N SER A 336 -7.22 1.63 -11.52
CA SER A 336 -8.68 1.59 -11.55
C SER A 336 -9.27 0.46 -10.69
N ARG A 337 -8.46 -0.48 -10.21
CA ARG A 337 -8.86 -1.57 -9.30
C ARG A 337 -9.17 -1.11 -7.89
N ASP A 338 -8.40 -0.15 -7.38
CA ASP A 338 -8.38 0.22 -5.95
C ASP A 338 -9.63 1.01 -5.52
N GLN A 339 -10.56 1.24 -6.44
CA GLN A 339 -11.70 2.13 -6.29
C GLN A 339 -13.06 1.41 -6.36
N ASN A 340 -13.06 0.06 -6.41
CA ASN A 340 -14.29 -0.76 -6.50
C ASN A 340 -14.69 -1.39 -5.16
#